data_AF-A0A0G1YRE6-F1
#
_entry.id   AF-A0A0G1YRE6-F1
#
_cell.length_a   1.000
_cell.length_b   1.000
_cell.length_c   1.000
_cell.angle_alpha   90.00
_cell.angle_beta   90.00
_cell.angle_gamma   90.00
#
_symmetry.space_group_name_H-M   'P 1'
#
loop_
_entity.id
_entity.type
_entity.pdbx_description
1 polymer ?
#
loop_
_entity_poly.entity_id
_entity_poly.type
_entity_poly.pdbx_seq_one_letter_code
_entity_poly.pdbx_strand_id
1 'polypeptide(L)'
;MSYITIGADVSVNHAGFVALDEAGVFLGVKYLCVKKKDAKPPEGICIPQEIMKCKDVVLRSLMRLDWLNRFYGAVSGWIDGRVGREYIDTAFYVAMEDFAFAKGHEAYQIGATAGLFRLEMWRRSNTYLRLHDPFSVKLFATDEGDADKVLMRTAVMTYWGVDLDRYGGAAEDLYDAYALAQMARIEVQVRQGKIRLEELPEGQRRVFLRVTKANPVNLLDRAWCHREQ
;
A
#
# COMPACT_ATOMS: atom_id res chain seq x y z
N MET A 1 5.38 -5.76 21.53
CA MET A 1 4.05 -5.48 20.96
C MET A 1 4.00 -6.12 19.59
N SER A 2 3.00 -6.97 19.32
CA SER A 2 2.77 -7.51 17.99
C SER A 2 2.33 -6.38 17.06
N TYR A 3 2.70 -6.46 15.79
CA TYR A 3 2.29 -5.51 14.79
C TYR A 3 2.02 -6.20 13.47
N ILE A 4 1.22 -5.53 12.64
CA ILE A 4 0.89 -5.97 11.29
C ILE A 4 1.28 -4.84 10.36
N THR A 5 1.89 -5.19 9.23
CA THR A 5 2.20 -4.23 8.19
C THR A 5 1.28 -4.39 7.01
N ILE A 6 0.89 -3.26 6.44
CA ILE A 6 -0.03 -3.22 5.30
C ILE A 6 0.61 -2.35 4.24
N GLY A 7 0.80 -2.91 3.06
CA GLY A 7 1.14 -2.12 1.89
C GLY A 7 -0.10 -1.84 1.07
N ALA A 8 -0.21 -0.62 0.57
CA ALA A 8 -1.35 -0.13 -0.18
C ALA A 8 -0.89 0.60 -1.44
N ASP A 9 -1.10 -0.02 -2.60
CA ASP A 9 -1.05 0.65 -3.90
C ASP A 9 -2.48 1.04 -4.29
N VAL A 10 -2.76 2.33 -4.42
CA VAL A 10 -4.12 2.81 -4.66
C VAL A 10 -4.21 3.70 -5.88
N SER A 11 -5.22 3.40 -6.70
CA SER A 11 -5.60 4.18 -7.86
C SER A 11 -7.13 4.23 -7.95
N VAL A 12 -7.60 5.07 -8.86
CA VAL A 12 -9.02 5.31 -9.11
C VAL A 12 -9.72 4.05 -9.63
N ASN A 13 -8.99 3.21 -10.37
CA ASN A 13 -9.55 2.08 -11.12
C ASN A 13 -9.04 0.71 -10.66
N HIS A 14 -7.93 0.70 -9.92
CA HIS A 14 -7.25 -0.48 -9.44
C HIS A 14 -6.63 -0.16 -8.08
N ALA A 15 -6.48 -1.15 -7.22
CA ALA A 15 -5.81 -1.00 -5.94
C ALA A 15 -5.39 -2.38 -5.43
N GLY A 16 -4.22 -2.47 -4.81
CA GLY A 16 -3.71 -3.64 -4.15
C GLY A 16 -3.46 -3.36 -2.67
N PHE A 17 -3.90 -4.28 -1.81
CA PHE A 17 -3.62 -4.27 -0.39
C PHE A 17 -3.05 -5.62 0.03
N VAL A 18 -1.90 -5.61 0.70
CA VAL A 18 -1.24 -6.80 1.23
C VAL A 18 -1.03 -6.60 2.72
N ALA A 19 -1.40 -7.59 3.54
CA ALA A 19 -1.10 -7.61 4.97
C ALA A 19 -0.07 -8.69 5.30
N LEU A 20 0.93 -8.32 6.11
CA LEU A 20 1.97 -9.20 6.64
C LEU A 20 2.02 -9.11 8.16
N ASP A 21 2.39 -10.22 8.82
CA ASP A 21 2.74 -10.19 10.25
C ASP A 21 4.19 -9.70 10.48
N GLU A 22 4.62 -9.66 11.74
CA GLU A 22 5.99 -9.25 12.10
C GLU A 22 7.09 -10.16 11.52
N ALA A 23 6.78 -11.44 11.28
CA ALA A 23 7.70 -12.42 10.69
C ALA A 23 7.73 -12.31 9.16
N GLY A 24 6.82 -11.53 8.56
CA GLY A 24 6.67 -11.38 7.11
C GLY A 24 5.79 -12.47 6.49
N VAL A 25 5.04 -13.20 7.31
CA VAL A 25 4.06 -14.18 6.83
C VAL A 25 2.90 -13.44 6.19
N PHE A 26 2.51 -13.90 5.01
CA PHE A 26 1.40 -13.37 4.24
C PHE A 26 0.06 -13.68 4.92
N LEU A 27 -0.63 -12.65 5.42
CA LEU A 27 -1.92 -12.79 6.11
C LEU A 27 -3.11 -12.71 5.15
N GLY A 28 -2.95 -12.00 4.03
CA GLY A 28 -3.98 -11.92 3.00
C GLY A 28 -3.92 -10.65 2.17
N VAL A 29 -4.87 -10.54 1.24
CA VAL A 29 -5.00 -9.41 0.33
C VAL A 29 -6.43 -8.92 0.20
N LYS A 30 -6.55 -7.66 -0.20
CA LYS A 30 -7.74 -7.08 -0.83
C LYS A 30 -7.32 -6.38 -2.10
N TYR A 31 -8.17 -6.39 -3.12
CA TYR A 31 -7.86 -5.66 -4.33
C TYR A 31 -9.10 -5.17 -5.07
N LEU A 32 -8.90 -4.10 -5.82
CA LEU A 32 -9.88 -3.45 -6.68
C LEU A 32 -9.50 -3.67 -8.14
N CYS A 33 -10.47 -3.99 -9.00
CA CYS A 33 -10.27 -4.04 -10.44
C CYS A 33 -11.48 -3.51 -11.22
N VAL A 34 -11.28 -3.21 -12.50
CA VAL A 34 -12.35 -2.71 -13.39
C VAL A 34 -13.15 -3.84 -14.05
N LYS A 35 -12.51 -4.99 -14.27
CA LYS A 35 -13.10 -6.10 -15.02
C LYS A 35 -13.65 -7.14 -14.04
N LYS A 36 -14.94 -7.43 -14.14
CA LYS A 36 -15.61 -8.41 -13.27
C LYS A 36 -14.92 -9.78 -13.24
N LYS A 37 -14.33 -10.23 -14.36
CA LYS A 37 -13.61 -11.50 -14.45
C LYS A 37 -12.32 -11.57 -13.62
N ASP A 38 -11.75 -10.40 -13.28
CA ASP A 38 -10.51 -10.31 -12.51
C ASP A 38 -10.79 -10.22 -11.00
N ALA A 39 -12.02 -9.85 -10.60
CA ALA A 39 -12.45 -9.83 -9.21
C ALA A 39 -12.77 -11.25 -8.73
N LYS A 40 -11.89 -11.82 -7.91
CA LYS A 40 -12.05 -13.15 -7.30
C LYS A 40 -12.48 -12.98 -5.84
N PRO A 41 -13.76 -13.23 -5.49
CA PRO A 41 -14.21 -13.11 -4.11
C PRO A 41 -13.56 -14.17 -3.19
N PRO A 42 -13.38 -13.88 -1.89
CA PRO A 42 -13.75 -12.63 -1.21
C PRO A 42 -12.70 -11.50 -1.30
N GLU A 43 -11.53 -11.73 -1.89
CA GLU A 43 -10.42 -10.77 -1.90
C GLU A 43 -10.62 -9.63 -2.91
N GLY A 44 -11.06 -9.97 -4.13
CA GLY A 44 -11.20 -9.05 -5.25
C GLY A 44 -12.59 -8.44 -5.37
N ILE A 45 -12.64 -7.13 -5.59
CA ILE A 45 -13.87 -6.36 -5.78
C ILE A 45 -13.80 -5.63 -7.13
N CYS A 46 -14.88 -5.69 -7.90
CA CYS A 46 -15.00 -4.99 -9.18
C CYS A 46 -15.73 -3.66 -8.99
N ILE A 47 -15.27 -2.60 -9.67
CA ILE A 47 -16.02 -1.34 -9.76
C ILE A 47 -17.39 -1.61 -10.41
N PRO A 48 -18.49 -1.08 -9.86
CA PRO A 48 -19.82 -1.23 -10.44
C PRO A 48 -19.91 -0.66 -11.85
N GLN A 49 -20.57 -1.40 -12.74
CA GLN A 49 -20.65 -1.06 -14.17
C GLN A 49 -21.45 0.21 -14.43
N GLU A 50 -22.41 0.54 -13.56
CA GLU A 50 -23.19 1.77 -13.58
C GLU A 50 -22.31 3.01 -13.44
N ILE A 51 -21.27 2.96 -12.60
CA ILE A 51 -20.30 4.04 -12.47
C ILE A 51 -19.50 4.17 -13.77
N MET A 52 -19.03 3.05 -14.31
CA MET A 52 -18.21 3.01 -15.52
C MET A 52 -18.98 3.47 -16.78
N LYS A 53 -20.29 3.23 -16.83
CA LYS A 53 -21.17 3.57 -17.95
C LYS A 53 -21.81 4.96 -17.82
N CYS A 54 -21.64 5.65 -16.70
CA CYS A 54 -22.16 6.99 -16.50
C CYS A 54 -21.47 7.99 -17.46
N LYS A 55 -22.29 8.65 -18.31
CA LYS A 55 -21.82 9.62 -19.31
C LYS A 55 -21.56 11.00 -18.70
N ASP A 56 -22.35 11.38 -17.71
CA ASP A 56 -22.13 12.63 -16.96
C ASP A 56 -20.85 12.48 -16.12
N VAL A 57 -19.86 13.33 -16.43
CA VAL A 57 -18.53 13.26 -15.83
C VAL A 57 -18.56 13.67 -14.35
N VAL A 58 -19.39 14.63 -13.97
CA VAL A 58 -19.51 15.11 -12.60
C VAL A 58 -20.21 14.05 -11.75
N LEU A 59 -21.36 13.54 -12.22
CA LEU A 59 -22.09 12.48 -11.54
C LEU A 59 -21.24 11.22 -11.42
N ARG A 60 -20.54 10.81 -12.48
CA ARG A 60 -19.62 9.66 -12.45
C ARG A 60 -18.54 9.83 -11.39
N SER A 61 -17.98 11.03 -11.28
CA SER A 61 -16.91 11.31 -10.31
C SER A 61 -17.45 11.22 -8.87
N LEU A 62 -18.63 11.77 -8.60
CA LEU A 62 -19.29 11.67 -7.30
C LEU A 62 -19.66 10.23 -6.94
N MET A 63 -20.28 9.48 -7.86
CA MET A 63 -20.61 8.06 -7.66
C MET A 63 -19.35 7.25 -7.36
N ARG A 64 -18.26 7.54 -8.07
CA ARG A 64 -16.98 6.85 -7.86
C ARG A 64 -16.39 7.16 -6.49
N LEU A 65 -16.37 8.42 -6.07
CA LEU A 65 -15.84 8.80 -4.75
C LEU A 65 -16.66 8.20 -3.61
N ASP A 66 -17.99 8.25 -3.68
CA ASP A 66 -18.87 7.59 -2.70
C ASP A 66 -18.60 6.09 -2.63
N TRP A 67 -18.49 5.43 -3.79
CA TRP A 67 -18.21 4.01 -3.84
C TRP A 67 -16.83 3.66 -3.29
N LEU A 68 -15.78 4.41 -3.66
CA LEU A 68 -14.41 4.23 -3.16
C LEU A 68 -14.34 4.44 -1.65
N ASN A 69 -15.06 5.42 -1.11
CA ASN A 69 -15.16 5.64 0.33
C ASN A 69 -15.72 4.40 1.06
N ARG A 70 -16.79 3.79 0.52
CA ARG A 70 -17.34 2.54 1.07
C ARG A 70 -16.38 1.36 0.91
N PHE A 71 -15.70 1.27 -0.23
CA PHE A 71 -14.69 0.24 -0.47
C PHE A 71 -13.54 0.34 0.54
N TYR A 72 -12.99 1.53 0.80
CA TYR A 72 -11.94 1.71 1.81
C TYR A 72 -12.43 1.49 3.23
N GLY A 73 -13.69 1.83 3.54
CA GLY A 73 -14.32 1.40 4.79
C GLY A 73 -14.37 -0.13 4.94
N ALA A 74 -14.66 -0.86 3.86
CA ALA A 74 -14.62 -2.33 3.86
C ALA A 74 -13.19 -2.90 3.97
N VAL A 75 -12.18 -2.22 3.41
CA VAL A 75 -10.76 -2.56 3.63
C VAL A 75 -10.40 -2.35 5.10
N SER A 76 -10.80 -1.23 5.71
CA SER A 76 -10.62 -0.97 7.14
C SER A 76 -11.27 -2.07 8.00
N GLY A 77 -12.51 -2.45 7.68
CA GLY A 77 -13.18 -3.57 8.35
C GLY A 77 -12.51 -4.94 8.14
N TRP A 78 -11.85 -5.15 7.00
CA TRP A 78 -11.03 -6.36 6.77
C TRP A 78 -9.78 -6.36 7.65
N ILE A 79 -9.12 -5.21 7.80
CA ILE A 79 -7.99 -5.01 8.71
C ILE A 79 -8.41 -5.31 10.16
N ASP A 80 -9.56 -4.80 10.61
CA ASP A 80 -10.05 -5.07 11.97
C ASP A 80 -10.51 -6.52 12.16
N GLY A 81 -11.22 -7.06 11.17
CA GLY A 81 -11.92 -8.32 11.30
C GLY A 81 -11.04 -9.55 11.10
N ARG A 82 -10.48 -9.70 9.90
CA ARG A 82 -9.73 -10.91 9.52
C ARG A 82 -8.28 -10.85 9.98
N VAL A 83 -7.77 -9.64 10.14
CA VAL A 83 -6.37 -9.38 10.49
C VAL A 83 -6.24 -8.92 11.95
N GLY A 84 -7.27 -8.30 12.55
CA GLY A 84 -7.23 -7.76 13.91
C GLY A 84 -7.85 -8.62 15.03
N ARG A 85 -8.72 -9.59 14.74
CA ARG A 85 -9.41 -10.37 15.81
C ARG A 85 -8.50 -11.24 16.66
N GLU A 86 -7.35 -11.65 16.12
CA GLU A 86 -6.31 -12.36 16.88
C GLU A 86 -5.35 -11.40 17.62
N TYR A 87 -5.61 -10.09 17.54
CA TYR A 87 -4.62 -9.02 17.65
C TYR A 87 -5.21 -7.76 18.34
N ILE A 88 -5.90 -7.95 19.47
CA ILE A 88 -6.69 -6.93 20.19
C ILE A 88 -5.88 -5.67 20.60
N ASP A 89 -4.54 -5.76 20.68
CA ASP A 89 -3.63 -4.65 21.00
C ASP A 89 -2.55 -4.43 19.92
N THR A 90 -2.87 -4.67 18.66
CA THR A 90 -1.89 -4.64 17.57
C THR A 90 -1.81 -3.27 16.90
N ALA A 91 -0.57 -2.82 16.71
CA ALA A 91 -0.27 -1.64 15.90
C ALA A 91 -0.29 -2.02 14.42
N PHE A 92 -0.94 -1.19 13.60
CA PHE A 92 -0.97 -1.33 12.15
C PHE A 92 -0.01 -0.32 11.51
N TYR A 93 1.02 -0.80 10.83
CA TYR A 93 1.95 0.05 10.08
C TYR A 93 1.59 0.01 8.60
N VAL A 94 1.01 1.08 8.09
CA VAL A 94 0.51 1.17 6.72
C VAL A 94 1.52 1.96 5.88
N ALA A 95 2.07 1.34 4.85
CA ALA A 95 2.88 1.99 3.83
C ALA A 95 2.08 2.15 2.54
N MET A 96 2.16 3.33 1.95
CA MET A 96 1.48 3.68 0.71
C MET A 96 2.41 4.49 -0.19
N GLU A 97 2.21 4.39 -1.50
CA GLU A 97 2.89 5.30 -2.42
C GLU A 97 2.42 6.76 -2.20
N ASP A 98 3.37 7.68 -2.05
CA ASP A 98 3.06 9.11 -2.06
C ASP A 98 2.67 9.53 -3.48
N PHE A 99 1.94 10.64 -3.60
CA PHE A 99 1.48 11.13 -4.89
C PHE A 99 2.63 11.16 -5.90
N ALA A 100 2.61 10.24 -6.86
CA ALA A 100 3.44 10.36 -8.03
C ALA A 100 3.20 11.77 -8.59
N PHE A 101 4.26 12.41 -9.08
CA PHE A 101 4.22 13.69 -9.78
C PHE A 101 3.36 13.55 -11.07
N ALA A 102 2.05 13.41 -10.91
CA ALA A 102 1.11 13.21 -12.00
C ALA A 102 1.04 14.54 -12.75
N LYS A 103 1.66 14.57 -13.92
CA LYS A 103 1.54 15.69 -14.85
C LYS A 103 0.14 15.64 -15.47
N GLY A 104 -0.76 16.51 -15.03
CA GLY A 104 -2.03 16.79 -15.73
C GLY A 104 -3.31 16.53 -14.93
N HIS A 105 -4.44 16.47 -15.65
CA HIS A 105 -5.79 16.40 -15.11
C HIS A 105 -6.13 15.09 -14.34
N GLU A 106 -5.25 14.11 -14.23
CA GLU A 106 -5.55 12.90 -13.43
C GLU A 106 -5.05 13.01 -11.98
N ALA A 107 -4.17 13.99 -11.71
CA ALA A 107 -3.59 14.22 -10.39
C ALA A 107 -4.66 14.47 -9.30
N TYR A 108 -5.73 15.20 -9.62
CA TYR A 108 -6.80 15.47 -8.65
C TYR A 108 -7.62 14.21 -8.32
N GLN A 109 -7.77 13.28 -9.26
CA GLN A 109 -8.53 12.04 -9.03
C GLN A 109 -7.74 11.06 -8.17
N ILE A 110 -6.43 10.95 -8.42
CA ILE A 110 -5.50 10.20 -7.58
C ILE A 110 -5.43 10.83 -6.19
N GLY A 111 -5.32 12.17 -6.15
CA GLY A 111 -5.45 13.02 -4.96
C GLY A 111 -6.63 12.64 -4.07
N ALA A 112 -7.84 12.69 -4.65
CA ALA A 112 -9.07 12.39 -3.94
C ALA A 112 -9.13 10.92 -3.49
N THR A 113 -8.75 9.99 -4.36
CA THR A 113 -8.81 8.54 -4.07
C THR A 113 -7.86 8.16 -2.94
N ALA A 114 -6.57 8.51 -3.03
CA ALA A 114 -5.61 8.23 -1.98
C ALA A 114 -5.95 9.01 -0.70
N GLY A 115 -6.49 10.23 -0.82
CA GLY A 115 -6.98 11.02 0.31
C GLY A 115 -8.07 10.30 1.11
N LEU A 116 -9.02 9.62 0.45
CA LEU A 116 -10.04 8.81 1.12
C LEU A 116 -9.41 7.68 1.93
N PHE A 117 -8.50 6.90 1.34
CA PHE A 117 -7.83 5.81 2.06
C PHE A 117 -6.99 6.34 3.24
N ARG A 118 -6.22 7.42 3.04
CA ARG A 118 -5.43 8.06 4.10
C ARG A 118 -6.31 8.52 5.25
N LEU A 119 -7.48 9.10 4.95
CA LEU A 119 -8.43 9.53 5.97
C LEU A 119 -9.03 8.35 6.74
N GLU A 120 -9.36 7.25 6.05
CA GLU A 120 -9.81 6.02 6.70
C GLU A 120 -8.75 5.44 7.63
N MET A 121 -7.47 5.44 7.23
CA MET A 121 -6.38 5.00 8.09
C MET A 121 -6.12 5.96 9.26
N TRP A 122 -6.15 7.27 9.01
CA TRP A 122 -5.96 8.31 10.04
C TRP A 122 -7.02 8.27 11.14
N ARG A 123 -8.25 7.87 10.79
CA ARG A 123 -9.35 7.73 11.77
C ARG A 123 -9.10 6.64 12.81
N ARG A 124 -8.22 5.68 12.52
CA ARG A 124 -7.88 4.54 13.38
C ARG A 124 -6.80 4.96 14.39
N SER A 125 -7.06 4.75 15.67
CA SER A 125 -6.14 5.16 16.76
C SER A 125 -4.86 4.33 16.87
N ASN A 126 -4.83 3.13 16.28
CA ASN A 126 -3.70 2.20 16.30
C ASN A 126 -2.99 2.09 14.94
N THR A 127 -3.18 3.07 14.05
CA THR A 127 -2.60 3.05 12.70
C THR A 127 -1.51 4.10 12.55
N TYR A 128 -0.38 3.65 12.01
CA TYR A 128 0.83 4.42 11.74
C TYR A 128 1.06 4.42 10.23
N LEU A 129 0.87 5.56 9.59
CA LEU A 129 0.97 5.73 8.15
C LEU A 129 2.36 6.22 7.73
N ARG A 130 2.87 5.66 6.63
CA ARG A 130 4.05 6.12 5.91
C ARG A 130 3.77 6.23 4.42
N LEU A 131 4.32 7.27 3.82
CA LEU A 131 4.27 7.53 2.39
C LEU A 131 5.66 7.37 1.78
N HIS A 132 5.74 6.70 0.64
CA HIS A 132 6.97 6.45 -0.11
C HIS A 132 6.82 6.90 -1.56
N ASP A 133 7.77 7.63 -2.12
CA ASP A 133 7.71 7.94 -3.54
C ASP A 133 7.94 6.68 -4.40
N PRO A 134 7.41 6.62 -5.64
CA PRO A 134 7.50 5.44 -6.50
C PRO A 134 8.94 4.93 -6.71
N PHE A 135 9.89 5.85 -6.82
CA PHE A 135 11.30 5.51 -7.00
C PHE A 135 11.85 4.76 -5.78
N SER A 136 11.45 5.16 -4.57
CA SER A 136 11.86 4.48 -3.34
C SER A 136 11.25 3.07 -3.22
N VAL A 137 10.01 2.85 -3.66
CA VAL A 137 9.39 1.52 -3.65
C VAL A 137 10.14 0.57 -4.57
N LYS A 138 10.43 1.02 -5.79
CA LYS A 138 11.19 0.26 -6.79
C LYS A 138 12.61 -0.02 -6.33
N LEU A 139 13.34 1.03 -5.93
CA LEU A 139 14.71 0.89 -5.42
C LEU A 139 14.79 -0.08 -4.24
N PHE A 140 13.80 -0.08 -3.35
CA PHE A 140 13.75 -1.01 -2.22
C PHE A 140 13.56 -2.45 -2.66
N ALA A 141 12.68 -2.68 -3.63
CA ALA A 141 12.32 -4.03 -4.07
C ALA A 141 13.34 -4.64 -5.04
N THR A 142 13.98 -3.84 -5.89
CA THR A 142 14.76 -4.34 -7.04
C THR A 142 16.22 -3.87 -7.07
N ASP A 143 16.65 -3.03 -6.13
CA ASP A 143 17.89 -2.25 -6.19
C ASP A 143 17.96 -1.24 -7.37
N GLU A 144 16.86 -1.06 -8.11
CA GLU A 144 16.73 -0.17 -9.28
C GLU A 144 15.51 0.76 -9.16
N GLY A 145 15.73 2.07 -9.04
CA GLY A 145 14.64 3.03 -8.79
C GLY A 145 13.72 3.32 -9.99
N ASP A 146 14.12 2.93 -11.20
CA ASP A 146 13.36 3.04 -12.44
C ASP A 146 12.82 1.68 -12.94
N ALA A 147 12.85 0.65 -12.09
CA ALA A 147 12.34 -0.69 -12.39
C ALA A 147 10.95 -0.69 -13.04
N ASP A 148 10.79 -1.57 -14.02
CA ASP A 148 9.49 -1.84 -14.62
C ASP A 148 8.70 -2.90 -13.82
N LYS A 149 7.50 -3.19 -14.30
CA LYS A 149 6.59 -4.14 -13.63
C LYS A 149 7.11 -5.58 -13.65
N VAL A 150 7.85 -5.97 -14.69
CA VAL A 150 8.42 -7.31 -14.82
C VAL A 150 9.53 -7.49 -13.79
N LEU A 151 10.36 -6.47 -13.61
CA LEU A 151 11.42 -6.45 -12.62
C LEU A 151 10.86 -6.44 -11.20
N MET A 152 9.83 -5.63 -10.91
CA MET A 152 9.13 -5.64 -9.61
C MET A 152 8.59 -7.03 -9.27
N ARG A 153 7.87 -7.66 -10.20
CA ARG A 153 7.38 -9.04 -10.05
C ARG A 153 8.53 -10.01 -9.77
N THR A 154 9.57 -9.97 -10.60
CA THR A 154 10.72 -10.88 -10.48
C THR A 154 11.39 -10.73 -9.12
N ALA A 155 11.64 -9.51 -8.68
CA ALA A 155 12.31 -9.25 -7.42
C ALA A 155 11.46 -9.69 -6.21
N VAL A 156 10.14 -9.46 -6.22
CA VAL A 156 9.27 -9.95 -5.15
C VAL A 156 9.28 -11.47 -5.06
N MET A 157 9.18 -12.15 -6.20
CA MET A 157 9.21 -13.61 -6.26
C MET A 157 10.57 -14.16 -5.81
N THR A 158 11.67 -13.53 -6.20
CA THR A 158 13.03 -13.97 -5.87
C THR A 158 13.41 -13.68 -4.41
N TYR A 159 13.15 -12.47 -3.91
CA TYR A 159 13.55 -12.09 -2.54
C TYR A 159 12.63 -12.64 -1.47
N TRP A 160 11.33 -12.71 -1.74
CA TRP A 160 10.34 -13.08 -0.72
C TRP A 160 9.57 -14.37 -1.02
N GLY A 161 9.77 -14.98 -2.19
CA GLY A 161 9.18 -16.29 -2.51
C GLY A 161 7.66 -16.27 -2.68
N VAL A 162 7.07 -15.09 -2.97
CA VAL A 162 5.62 -14.94 -3.08
C VAL A 162 5.18 -14.78 -4.53
N ASP A 163 4.27 -15.65 -4.96
CA ASP A 163 3.61 -15.58 -6.27
C ASP A 163 2.22 -14.93 -6.12
N LEU A 164 2.08 -13.75 -6.72
CA LEU A 164 0.83 -12.98 -6.76
C LEU A 164 0.13 -13.06 -8.12
N ASP A 165 0.70 -13.76 -9.11
CA ASP A 165 0.10 -13.94 -10.43
C ASP A 165 -1.23 -14.68 -10.37
N ARG A 166 -1.41 -15.50 -9.32
CA ARG A 166 -2.69 -16.16 -9.04
C ARG A 166 -3.86 -15.19 -8.88
N TYR A 167 -3.62 -13.90 -8.62
CA TYR A 167 -4.65 -12.86 -8.55
C TYR A 167 -4.97 -12.21 -9.90
N GLY A 168 -4.33 -12.66 -10.99
CA GLY A 168 -4.65 -12.26 -12.36
C GLY A 168 -4.40 -10.78 -12.60
N GLY A 169 -5.41 -10.06 -13.11
CA GLY A 169 -5.28 -8.65 -13.50
C GLY A 169 -4.95 -7.66 -12.37
N ALA A 170 -4.91 -8.10 -11.12
CA ALA A 170 -4.50 -7.29 -9.97
C ALA A 170 -3.08 -7.63 -9.46
N ALA A 171 -2.38 -8.56 -10.10
CA ALA A 171 -1.08 -9.03 -9.63
C ALA A 171 -0.05 -7.88 -9.55
N GLU A 172 -0.05 -6.98 -10.52
CA GLU A 172 0.87 -5.84 -10.57
C GLU A 172 0.73 -4.94 -9.33
N ASP A 173 -0.48 -4.45 -9.04
CA ASP A 173 -0.76 -3.62 -7.87
C ASP A 173 -0.44 -4.35 -6.56
N LEU A 174 -0.61 -5.68 -6.55
CA LEU A 174 -0.31 -6.51 -5.39
C LEU A 174 1.19 -6.71 -5.17
N TYR A 175 2.01 -6.74 -6.23
CA TYR A 175 3.48 -6.78 -6.08
C TYR A 175 4.01 -5.48 -5.47
N ASP A 176 3.50 -4.33 -5.94
CA ASP A 176 3.87 -3.01 -5.39
C ASP A 176 3.38 -2.88 -3.93
N ALA A 177 2.14 -3.31 -3.65
CA ALA A 177 1.62 -3.39 -2.28
C ALA A 177 2.42 -4.35 -1.39
N TYR A 178 2.92 -5.47 -1.91
CA TYR A 178 3.75 -6.39 -1.13
C TYR A 178 5.08 -5.75 -0.76
N ALA A 179 5.73 -5.07 -1.71
CA ALA A 179 6.95 -4.32 -1.45
C ALA A 179 6.74 -3.24 -0.38
N LEU A 180 5.66 -2.45 -0.48
CA LEU A 180 5.29 -1.46 0.54
C LEU A 180 5.09 -2.10 1.93
N ALA A 181 4.40 -3.24 2.02
CA ALA A 181 4.21 -3.95 3.29
C ALA A 181 5.55 -4.39 3.91
N GLN A 182 6.50 -4.84 3.07
CA GLN A 182 7.85 -5.17 3.50
C GLN A 182 8.65 -3.95 3.93
N MET A 183 8.54 -2.81 3.22
CA MET A 183 9.17 -1.56 3.63
C MET A 183 8.76 -1.15 5.04
N ALA A 184 7.45 -1.15 5.32
CA ALA A 184 6.94 -0.87 6.67
C ALA A 184 7.47 -1.86 7.70
N ARG A 185 7.48 -3.15 7.38
CA ARG A 185 7.94 -4.21 8.31
C ARG A 185 9.40 -4.02 8.67
N ILE A 186 10.25 -3.84 7.66
CA ILE A 186 11.70 -3.65 7.88
C ILE A 186 11.96 -2.33 8.60
N GLU A 187 11.23 -1.24 8.29
CA GLU A 187 11.36 0.03 9.04
C GLU A 187 11.10 -0.19 10.54
N VAL A 188 10.03 -0.91 10.90
CA VAL A 188 9.69 -1.23 12.29
C VAL A 188 10.78 -2.10 12.93
N GLN A 189 11.26 -3.12 12.24
CA GLN A 189 12.31 -4.02 12.75
C GLN A 189 13.62 -3.27 13.01
N VAL A 190 14.02 -2.38 12.10
CA VAL A 190 15.21 -1.53 12.27
C VAL A 190 15.05 -0.58 13.47
N ARG A 191 13.91 0.10 13.58
CA ARG A 191 13.62 1.01 14.72
C ARG A 191 13.59 0.30 16.06
N GLN A 192 13.17 -0.98 16.08
CA GLN A 192 13.16 -1.81 17.29
C GLN A 192 14.53 -2.44 17.59
N GLY A 193 15.54 -2.24 16.74
CA GLY A 193 16.85 -2.87 16.87
C GLY A 193 16.86 -4.38 16.61
N LYS A 194 15.80 -4.93 15.98
CA LYS A 194 15.71 -6.36 15.62
C LYS A 194 16.59 -6.69 14.40
N ILE A 195 16.80 -5.73 13.51
CA ILE A 195 17.70 -5.82 12.35
C ILE A 195 18.59 -4.60 12.35
N ARG A 196 19.88 -4.77 12.06
CA ARG A 196 20.79 -3.63 11.89
C ARG A 196 20.71 -3.14 10.45
N LEU A 197 20.74 -1.83 10.27
CA LEU A 197 20.67 -1.22 8.94
C LEU A 197 21.79 -1.69 7.99
N GLU A 198 22.96 -2.00 8.55
CA GLU A 198 24.14 -2.56 7.84
C GLU A 198 23.86 -3.91 7.18
N GLU A 199 22.88 -4.67 7.69
CA GLU A 199 22.57 -6.04 7.27
C GLU A 199 21.58 -6.07 6.09
N LEU A 200 21.01 -4.92 5.76
CA LEU A 200 20.05 -4.82 4.66
C LEU A 200 20.76 -4.76 3.30
N PRO A 201 20.12 -5.27 2.22
CA PRO A 201 20.53 -5.03 0.86
C PRO A 201 20.72 -3.53 0.56
N GLU A 202 21.60 -3.22 -0.40
CA GLU A 202 22.03 -1.85 -0.66
C GLU A 202 20.87 -0.91 -0.99
N GLY A 203 19.94 -1.29 -1.87
CA GLY A 203 18.78 -0.48 -2.25
C GLY A 203 17.86 -0.22 -1.06
N GLN A 204 17.60 -1.22 -0.22
CA GLN A 204 16.80 -1.06 0.99
C GLN A 204 17.44 -0.07 1.97
N ARG A 205 18.74 -0.21 2.22
CA ARG A 205 19.51 0.71 3.07
C ARG A 205 19.51 2.13 2.51
N ARG A 206 19.72 2.27 1.19
CA ARG A 206 19.67 3.57 0.49
C ARG A 206 18.32 4.25 0.66
N VAL A 207 17.22 3.50 0.63
CA VAL A 207 15.88 4.06 0.84
C VAL A 207 15.71 4.59 2.26
N PHE A 208 16.14 3.84 3.28
CA PHE A 208 16.02 4.29 4.68
C PHE A 208 16.92 5.49 5.00
N LEU A 209 18.10 5.59 4.37
CA LEU A 209 19.04 6.69 4.54
C LEU A 209 18.79 7.87 3.57
N ARG A 210 17.83 7.74 2.66
CA ARG A 210 17.58 8.77 1.63
C ARG A 210 17.13 10.08 2.27
N VAL A 211 17.84 11.14 1.92
CA VAL A 211 17.45 12.53 2.18
C VAL A 211 17.20 13.23 0.84
N THR A 212 16.22 14.12 0.81
CA THR A 212 15.91 14.94 -0.36
C THR A 212 15.72 16.39 0.07
N LYS A 213 15.65 17.32 -0.88
CA LYS A 213 15.35 18.73 -0.56
C LYS A 213 14.01 18.89 0.16
N ALA A 214 13.00 18.08 -0.21
CA ALA A 214 11.68 18.11 0.42
C ALA A 214 11.65 17.35 1.76
N ASN A 215 12.52 16.36 1.93
CA ASN A 215 12.65 15.55 3.15
C ASN A 215 14.12 15.54 3.59
N PRO A 216 14.59 16.59 4.30
CA PRO A 216 16.01 16.75 4.63
C PRO A 216 16.50 15.80 5.74
N VAL A 217 15.58 15.07 6.37
CA VAL A 217 15.82 14.07 7.40
C VAL A 217 15.55 12.69 6.80
N ASN A 218 16.40 11.71 7.12
CA ASN A 218 16.26 10.36 6.59
C ASN A 218 14.95 9.70 7.08
N LEU A 219 14.57 8.56 6.51
CA LEU A 219 13.29 7.92 6.81
C LEU A 219 13.17 7.46 8.27
N LEU A 220 14.27 6.95 8.84
CA LEU A 220 14.30 6.40 10.21
C LEU A 220 14.20 7.48 11.29
N ASP A 221 14.63 8.71 10.99
CA ASP A 221 14.53 9.84 11.92
C ASP A 221 13.19 10.59 11.79
N ARG A 222 12.33 10.23 10.83
CA ARG A 222 10.99 10.80 10.67
C ARG A 222 9.96 10.02 11.49
N ALA A 223 9.14 10.71 12.28
CA ALA A 223 8.02 10.08 12.99
C ALA A 223 7.01 9.46 12.00
N TRP A 224 6.32 8.40 12.41
CA TRP A 224 5.18 7.86 11.67
C TRP A 224 3.99 8.82 11.76
N CYS A 225 3.22 8.95 10.68
CA CYS A 225 2.00 9.75 10.69
C CYS A 225 0.91 8.96 11.44
N HIS A 226 0.52 9.42 12.61
CA HIS A 226 -0.52 8.77 13.42
C HIS A 226 -1.34 9.83 14.14
N ARG A 227 -2.58 9.47 14.49
CA ARG A 227 -3.47 10.36 15.24
C ARG A 227 -3.07 10.33 16.72
N GLU A 228 -2.57 11.45 17.23
CA GLU A 228 -2.38 11.66 18.66
C GLU A 228 -3.75 11.58 19.37
N GLN A 229 -3.81 10.91 20.51
CA GLN A 229 -5.01 10.78 21.34
C GLN A 229 -5.20 12.01 22.23
#